data_AF-A0A955IAT7-F1
#
_entry.id   AF-A0A955IAT7-F1
#
_cell.length_a   1.000
_cell.length_b   1.000
_cell.length_c   1.000
_cell.angle_alpha   90.00
_cell.angle_beta   90.00
_cell.angle_gamma   90.00
#
_symmetry.space_group_name_H-M   'P 1'
#
loop_
_entity.id
_entity.type
_entity.pdbx_description
1 polymer ?
#
loop_
_entity_poly.entity_id
_entity_poly.type
_entity_poly.pdbx_seq_one_letter_code
_entity_poly.pdbx_strand_id
1 'polypeptide(L)'
;MAKFYIKAGVFFLLFLFVLKVTDRLVVHDELFHTTFKSVFKQKEKFDFIFMGNSLSQRSYDVNFLDNEFNSQSINIGSPAQHFYITKAIFDELIDTKEVYPNKLLVVTISPWQFENFEDDTWKYLQMTALDEIDFSFDYLNIVRDFYEVKDYPKVYSPTIRFHSKMADNIVETKKRIDFFEETNANGFLLNVETKLSQSDKDSKKDLYKLASEYRQSINNSQEEVINDKAEQIIKEMIEKSNEAGVNLLFVTPPAINVIFEKEKYGKIKYLNRILKSNGAHYIDLNNYFHELNLTYNDYGDFSHLNKYGCKKVMPFLVNFINKEFTIAKNPKKPSKQKSDIETANKAVNLMEIVKSVSEIESYRTLFTPLDENYQDKSAFILSRISTEESAFSSSKKISTKAGNIYKLNLVIKKGNKGSLFGLRIQGIYPDRVDAVFDLDKGDVLGIKKSKDFTNESASIEPLENGWYKCSITAQVNSDFVKILFGPTSAEKDIVGWEGKTSEKQKFILFLQVSHLKKSFNKLNFEIRMII
;
A
#
# COMPACT_ATOMS: atom_id res chain seq x y z
N MET A 1 37.39 -50.77 -15.70
CA MET A 1 37.23 -50.21 -14.33
C MET A 1 37.66 -48.74 -14.27
N ALA A 2 38.86 -48.36 -13.82
CA ALA A 2 39.21 -46.95 -13.51
C ALA A 2 38.77 -45.89 -14.55
N LYS A 3 39.12 -46.07 -15.85
CA LYS A 3 38.72 -45.15 -16.94
C LYS A 3 37.20 -45.00 -17.13
N PHE A 4 36.38 -45.96 -16.67
CA PHE A 4 34.92 -45.86 -16.69
C PHE A 4 34.41 -45.02 -15.52
N TYR A 5 34.86 -45.29 -14.29
CA TYR A 5 34.45 -44.51 -13.11
C TYR A 5 34.84 -43.03 -13.22
N ILE A 6 36.02 -42.73 -13.76
CA ILE A 6 36.45 -41.34 -14.04
C ILE A 6 35.51 -40.68 -15.06
N LYS A 7 35.17 -41.35 -16.17
CA LYS A 7 34.21 -40.83 -17.16
C LYS A 7 32.81 -40.62 -16.58
N ALA A 8 32.33 -41.55 -15.76
CA ALA A 8 31.03 -41.45 -15.10
C ALA A 8 30.99 -40.29 -14.10
N GLY A 9 32.05 -40.09 -13.30
CA GLY A 9 32.19 -38.96 -12.39
C GLY A 9 32.24 -37.62 -13.12
N VAL A 10 33.02 -37.52 -14.20
CA VAL A 10 33.07 -36.31 -15.05
C VAL A 10 31.72 -36.02 -15.69
N PHE A 11 31.01 -37.03 -16.21
CA PHE A 11 29.65 -36.87 -16.75
C PHE A 11 28.67 -36.40 -15.67
N PHE A 12 28.71 -36.98 -14.47
CA PHE A 12 27.83 -36.61 -13.37
C PHE A 12 28.08 -35.16 -12.89
N LEU A 13 29.35 -34.75 -12.77
CA LEU A 13 29.71 -33.36 -12.45
C LEU A 13 29.27 -32.39 -13.55
N LEU A 14 29.42 -32.76 -14.84
CA LEU A 14 28.94 -31.95 -15.96
C LEU A 14 27.40 -31.85 -15.95
N PHE A 15 26.69 -32.93 -15.65
CA PHE A 15 25.23 -32.94 -15.55
C PHE A 15 24.73 -32.05 -14.39
N LEU A 16 25.33 -32.15 -13.20
CA LEU A 16 25.03 -31.27 -12.08
C LEU A 16 25.35 -29.79 -12.38
N PHE A 17 26.44 -29.52 -13.12
CA PHE A 17 26.77 -28.18 -13.56
C PHE A 17 25.73 -27.63 -14.56
N VAL A 18 25.29 -28.43 -15.54
CA VAL A 18 24.23 -28.04 -16.47
C VAL A 18 22.93 -27.76 -15.73
N LEU A 19 22.48 -28.65 -14.82
CA LEU A 19 21.31 -28.40 -13.98
C LEU A 19 21.44 -27.08 -13.21
N LYS A 20 22.54 -26.86 -12.49
CA LYS A 20 22.74 -25.62 -11.71
C LYS A 20 22.83 -24.35 -12.56
N VAL A 21 23.22 -24.46 -13.83
CA VAL A 21 23.15 -23.35 -14.80
C VAL A 21 21.72 -23.12 -15.27
N THR A 22 20.95 -24.18 -15.55
CA THR A 22 19.58 -24.04 -16.07
C THR A 22 18.53 -23.74 -15.00
N ASP A 23 18.74 -24.19 -13.75
CA ASP A 23 17.92 -23.85 -12.58
C ASP A 23 17.85 -22.34 -12.39
N ARG A 24 18.98 -21.64 -12.58
CA ARG A 24 19.10 -20.17 -12.50
C ARG A 24 18.40 -19.40 -13.63
N LEU A 25 17.85 -20.09 -14.64
CA LEU A 25 17.09 -19.47 -15.72
C LEU A 25 15.59 -19.45 -15.42
N VAL A 26 15.15 -20.02 -14.29
CA VAL A 26 13.74 -20.10 -13.90
C VAL A 26 13.55 -19.62 -12.47
N VAL A 27 12.71 -18.60 -12.31
CA VAL A 27 12.34 -17.99 -11.02
C VAL A 27 10.83 -18.10 -10.85
N HIS A 28 10.39 -18.42 -9.62
CA HIS A 28 9.00 -18.81 -9.32
C HIS A 28 8.24 -17.82 -8.43
N ASP A 29 8.95 -16.98 -7.67
CA ASP A 29 8.45 -15.73 -7.08
C ASP A 29 9.44 -14.63 -7.48
N GLU A 30 9.10 -13.86 -8.50
CA GLU A 30 10.00 -12.85 -9.06
C GLU A 30 10.12 -11.61 -8.16
N LEU A 31 9.16 -11.40 -7.25
CA LEU A 31 9.21 -10.35 -6.24
C LEU A 31 10.19 -10.71 -5.13
N PHE A 32 10.09 -11.93 -4.58
CA PHE A 32 11.03 -12.44 -3.58
C PHE A 32 12.44 -12.59 -4.14
N HIS A 33 12.59 -13.14 -5.35
CA HIS A 33 13.90 -13.21 -6.04
C HIS A 33 14.54 -11.83 -6.15
N THR A 34 13.81 -10.82 -6.63
CA THR A 34 14.36 -9.48 -6.85
C THR A 34 14.81 -8.84 -5.53
N THR A 35 14.04 -8.98 -4.46
CA THR A 35 14.42 -8.42 -3.15
C THR A 35 15.52 -9.21 -2.45
N PHE A 36 15.51 -10.53 -2.52
CA PHE A 36 16.55 -11.41 -1.96
C PHE A 36 17.90 -11.20 -2.69
N LYS A 37 17.87 -11.08 -4.02
CA LYS A 37 19.01 -10.70 -4.87
C LYS A 37 19.60 -9.35 -4.48
N SER A 38 18.76 -8.34 -4.25
CA SER A 38 19.17 -7.00 -3.81
C SER A 38 19.88 -7.03 -2.45
N VAL A 39 19.27 -7.67 -1.43
CA VAL A 39 19.88 -7.80 -0.09
C VAL A 39 21.15 -8.65 -0.15
N PHE A 40 21.08 -9.93 -0.54
CA PHE A 40 22.16 -10.88 -0.28
C PHE A 40 23.23 -10.93 -1.36
N LYS A 41 22.84 -10.82 -2.63
CA LYS A 41 23.75 -11.08 -3.77
C LYS A 41 24.33 -9.80 -4.37
N GLN A 42 23.59 -8.68 -4.31
CA GLN A 42 24.07 -7.33 -4.66
C GLN A 42 24.63 -6.57 -3.43
N LYS A 43 24.31 -7.01 -2.21
CA LYS A 43 24.73 -6.41 -0.94
C LYS A 43 24.31 -4.95 -0.77
N GLU A 44 23.10 -4.65 -1.23
CA GLU A 44 22.49 -3.33 -1.01
C GLU A 44 22.16 -3.12 0.47
N LYS A 45 22.29 -1.86 0.93
CA LYS A 45 22.11 -1.50 2.33
C LYS A 45 20.77 -0.81 2.55
N PHE A 46 20.00 -1.35 3.49
CA PHE A 46 18.69 -0.85 3.89
C PHE A 46 18.74 -0.33 5.33
N ASP A 47 17.85 0.59 5.65
CA ASP A 47 17.59 1.01 7.04
C ASP A 47 16.63 0.03 7.72
N PHE A 48 15.65 -0.47 6.98
CA PHE A 48 14.64 -1.42 7.44
C PHE A 48 14.55 -2.62 6.50
N ILE A 49 14.53 -3.82 7.08
CA ILE A 49 14.27 -5.06 6.35
C ILE A 49 13.05 -5.71 6.99
N PHE A 50 12.05 -6.04 6.17
CA PHE A 50 10.87 -6.80 6.55
C PHE A 50 10.97 -8.23 5.99
N MET A 51 10.52 -9.25 6.74
CA MET A 51 10.55 -10.63 6.29
C MET A 51 9.40 -11.49 6.83
N GLY A 52 9.08 -12.58 6.13
CA GLY A 52 8.09 -13.58 6.55
C GLY A 52 7.19 -14.03 5.39
N ASN A 53 5.95 -14.42 5.70
CA ASN A 53 5.02 -14.93 4.68
C ASN A 53 4.32 -13.81 3.88
N SER A 54 3.30 -14.16 3.08
CA SER A 54 2.48 -13.23 2.30
C SER A 54 1.76 -12.15 3.14
N LEU A 55 1.59 -12.32 4.45
CA LEU A 55 1.13 -11.24 5.32
C LEU A 55 2.16 -10.09 5.36
N SER A 56 3.47 -10.40 5.31
CA SER A 56 4.54 -9.41 5.17
C SER A 56 4.40 -8.63 3.86
N GLN A 57 4.32 -9.34 2.73
CA GLN A 57 4.19 -8.76 1.39
C GLN A 57 2.93 -7.88 1.22
N ARG A 58 1.91 -8.07 2.08
CA ARG A 58 0.58 -7.43 1.96
C ARG A 58 0.26 -6.39 3.03
N SER A 59 0.99 -6.37 4.14
CA SER A 59 0.74 -5.44 5.25
C SER A 59 1.74 -4.29 5.36
N TYR A 60 2.95 -4.42 4.81
CA TYR A 60 4.00 -3.40 4.96
C TYR A 60 4.28 -2.62 3.67
N ASP A 61 3.65 -1.45 3.54
CA ASP A 61 4.03 -0.46 2.53
C ASP A 61 5.37 0.19 2.91
N VAL A 62 6.46 -0.42 2.44
CA VAL A 62 7.83 0.04 2.69
C VAL A 62 8.06 1.48 2.22
N ASN A 63 7.37 1.92 1.15
CA ASN A 63 7.45 3.30 0.66
C ASN A 63 6.84 4.27 1.68
N PHE A 64 5.68 3.93 2.29
CA PHE A 64 5.10 4.75 3.36
C PHE A 64 6.09 4.95 4.52
N LEU A 65 6.83 3.91 4.89
CA LEU A 65 7.82 4.00 5.96
C LEU A 65 9.04 4.84 5.55
N ASP A 66 9.55 4.66 4.32
CA ASP A 66 10.66 5.46 3.79
C ASP A 66 10.35 6.95 3.70
N ASN A 67 9.10 7.30 3.40
CA ASN A 67 8.62 8.67 3.37
C ASN A 67 8.59 9.33 4.77
N GLU A 68 8.26 8.56 5.81
CA GLU A 68 8.20 9.10 7.17
C GLU A 68 9.59 9.18 7.82
N PHE A 69 10.52 8.26 7.53
CA PHE A 69 11.90 8.29 8.10
C PHE A 69 13.00 8.80 7.16
N ASN A 70 12.68 9.17 5.92
CA ASN A 70 13.65 9.48 4.84
C ASN A 70 14.68 8.34 4.68
N SER A 71 14.18 7.10 4.63
CA SER A 71 14.98 5.88 4.66
C SER A 71 15.01 5.12 3.33
N GLN A 72 15.65 3.95 3.34
CA GLN A 72 15.57 2.96 2.28
C GLN A 72 15.16 1.60 2.89
N SER A 73 14.04 1.04 2.46
CA SER A 73 13.40 -0.15 3.06
C SER A 73 13.07 -1.23 2.03
N ILE A 74 13.06 -2.49 2.46
CA ILE A 74 12.76 -3.66 1.60
C ILE A 74 12.04 -4.77 2.36
N ASN A 75 11.28 -5.60 1.63
CA ASN A 75 10.46 -6.68 2.16
C ASN A 75 10.81 -8.01 1.47
N ILE A 76 11.67 -8.81 2.12
CA ILE A 76 12.08 -10.16 1.69
C ILE A 76 11.11 -11.21 2.27
N GLY A 77 9.81 -11.03 2.01
CA GLY A 77 8.78 -12.02 2.30
C GLY A 77 8.32 -12.75 1.04
N SER A 78 7.81 -13.98 1.21
CA SER A 78 7.33 -14.85 0.12
C SER A 78 5.97 -15.50 0.45
N PRO A 79 5.19 -15.99 -0.55
CA PRO A 79 3.93 -16.69 -0.34
C PRO A 79 4.05 -17.88 0.63
N ALA A 80 3.15 -17.94 1.61
CA ALA A 80 3.06 -19.05 2.57
C ALA A 80 4.33 -19.39 3.38
N GLN A 81 5.35 -18.52 3.41
CA GLN A 81 6.67 -18.80 4.01
C GLN A 81 6.60 -19.37 5.44
N HIS A 82 7.06 -20.61 5.62
CA HIS A 82 7.21 -21.24 6.93
C HIS A 82 8.21 -20.48 7.79
N PHE A 83 8.02 -20.48 9.11
CA PHE A 83 8.87 -19.72 10.03
C PHE A 83 10.31 -20.23 10.04
N TYR A 84 10.54 -21.53 9.78
CA TYR A 84 11.89 -22.08 9.64
C TYR A 84 12.62 -21.57 8.38
N ILE A 85 11.91 -21.24 7.30
CA ILE A 85 12.49 -20.55 6.13
C ILE A 85 12.80 -19.09 6.49
N THR A 86 11.91 -18.44 7.25
CA THR A 86 12.16 -17.10 7.82
C THR A 86 13.40 -17.09 8.71
N LYS A 87 13.63 -18.14 9.51
CA LYS A 87 14.86 -18.36 10.29
C LYS A 87 16.10 -18.49 9.40
N ALA A 88 16.05 -19.29 8.34
CA ALA A 88 17.19 -19.42 7.42
C ALA A 88 17.59 -18.09 6.76
N ILE A 89 16.60 -17.29 6.33
CA ILE A 89 16.83 -15.96 5.75
C ILE A 89 17.35 -14.97 6.82
N PHE A 90 16.84 -15.05 8.05
CA PHE A 90 17.36 -14.30 9.20
C PHE A 90 18.81 -14.67 9.51
N ASP A 91 19.17 -15.95 9.48
CA ASP A 91 20.53 -16.42 9.71
C ASP A 91 21.49 -15.98 8.59
N GLU A 92 21.10 -16.09 7.31
CA GLU A 92 21.91 -15.56 6.19
C GLU A 92 22.13 -14.03 6.34
N LEU A 93 21.17 -13.30 6.92
CA LEU A 93 21.24 -11.85 7.18
C LEU A 93 22.16 -11.51 8.35
N ILE A 94 22.04 -12.22 9.49
CA ILE A 94 22.87 -11.98 10.68
C ILE A 94 24.30 -12.48 10.51
N ASP A 95 24.53 -13.51 9.69
CA ASP A 95 25.90 -13.94 9.35
C ASP A 95 26.54 -12.98 8.31
N THR A 96 25.74 -12.37 7.41
CA THR A 96 26.22 -11.42 6.38
C THR A 96 26.27 -9.98 6.88
N LYS A 97 27.29 -9.64 7.66
CA LYS A 97 27.44 -8.32 8.33
C LYS A 97 27.47 -7.09 7.41
N GLU A 98 27.68 -7.24 6.11
CA GLU A 98 27.57 -6.13 5.18
C GLU A 98 26.13 -5.64 4.95
N VAL A 99 25.12 -6.49 5.17
CA VAL A 99 23.72 -6.24 4.73
C VAL A 99 22.73 -6.04 5.88
N TYR A 100 23.23 -5.89 7.11
CA TYR A 100 22.43 -5.56 8.29
C TYR A 100 21.54 -4.32 8.04
N PRO A 101 20.28 -4.30 8.50
CA PRO A 101 19.45 -3.11 8.46
C PRO A 101 20.01 -2.06 9.43
N ASN A 102 20.23 -0.82 8.96
CA ASN A 102 20.85 0.22 9.79
C ASN A 102 20.00 0.62 11.02
N LYS A 103 18.71 0.26 11.05
CA LYS A 103 17.75 0.73 12.06
C LYS A 103 16.89 -0.37 12.67
N LEU A 104 16.27 -1.24 11.87
CA LEU A 104 15.32 -2.26 12.38
C LEU A 104 15.11 -3.43 11.41
N LEU A 105 15.15 -4.65 11.96
CA LEU A 105 14.66 -5.87 11.33
C LEU A 105 13.23 -6.17 11.81
N VAL A 106 12.30 -6.40 10.89
CA VAL A 106 10.89 -6.68 11.20
C VAL A 106 10.50 -8.06 10.69
N VAL A 107 10.08 -8.93 11.62
CA VAL A 107 9.72 -10.32 11.33
C VAL A 107 8.21 -10.52 11.49
N THR A 108 7.53 -10.91 10.41
CA THR A 108 6.15 -11.38 10.47
C THR A 108 6.11 -12.74 11.14
N ILE A 109 5.32 -12.83 12.21
CA ILE A 109 5.13 -14.05 13.00
C ILE A 109 3.66 -14.33 13.22
N SER A 110 3.27 -15.60 13.20
CA SER A 110 1.90 -16.06 13.41
C SER A 110 1.86 -17.60 13.55
N PRO A 111 0.83 -18.20 14.19
CA PRO A 111 0.76 -19.65 14.36
C PRO A 111 0.80 -20.45 13.05
N TRP A 112 0.16 -19.98 11.97
CA TRP A 112 0.11 -20.67 10.68
C TRP A 112 1.49 -20.87 10.04
N GLN A 113 2.47 -20.03 10.38
CA GLN A 113 3.85 -20.19 9.91
C GLN A 113 4.60 -21.34 10.59
N PHE A 114 3.98 -22.06 11.53
CA PHE A 114 4.55 -23.24 12.21
C PHE A 114 3.73 -24.53 11.97
N GLU A 115 2.80 -24.53 11.01
CA GLU A 115 1.93 -25.66 10.72
C GLU A 115 2.49 -26.54 9.59
N ASN A 116 2.34 -27.86 9.74
CA ASN A 116 2.88 -28.84 8.80
C ASN A 116 2.12 -28.83 7.47
N PHE A 117 2.85 -29.03 6.36
CA PHE A 117 2.29 -29.03 5.01
C PHE A 117 1.88 -30.43 4.56
N GLU A 118 0.60 -30.76 4.77
CA GLU A 118 0.05 -32.07 4.38
C GLU A 118 -0.10 -32.24 2.86
N ASP A 119 -0.42 -31.15 2.14
CA ASP A 119 -0.63 -31.14 0.68
C ASP A 119 0.59 -30.64 -0.11
N ASP A 120 0.76 -31.19 -1.31
CA ASP A 120 1.84 -30.87 -2.25
C ASP A 120 1.81 -29.41 -2.71
N THR A 121 0.63 -28.74 -2.74
CA THR A 121 0.52 -27.30 -3.06
C THR A 121 1.29 -26.44 -2.07
N TRP A 122 1.20 -26.75 -0.76
CA TRP A 122 1.86 -25.96 0.27
C TRP A 122 3.37 -26.25 0.32
N LYS A 123 3.77 -27.52 0.13
CA LYS A 123 5.18 -27.89 -0.07
C LYS A 123 5.78 -27.18 -1.27
N TYR A 124 5.06 -27.11 -2.39
CA TYR A 124 5.49 -26.39 -3.59
C TYR A 124 5.75 -24.91 -3.32
N LEU A 125 4.86 -24.21 -2.59
CA LEU A 125 5.08 -22.81 -2.23
C LEU A 125 6.37 -22.62 -1.41
N GLN A 126 6.66 -23.52 -0.47
CA GLN A 126 7.93 -23.48 0.28
C GLN A 126 9.16 -23.66 -0.63
N MET A 127 9.06 -24.46 -1.70
CA MET A 127 10.17 -24.63 -2.64
C MET A 127 10.53 -23.31 -3.35
N THR A 128 9.56 -22.42 -3.61
CA THR A 128 9.81 -21.15 -4.31
C THR A 128 10.72 -20.20 -3.54
N ALA A 129 10.67 -20.23 -2.20
CA ALA A 129 11.59 -19.48 -1.35
C ALA A 129 12.94 -20.20 -1.18
N LEU A 130 12.93 -21.54 -1.16
CA LEU A 130 14.16 -22.34 -1.09
C LEU A 130 15.01 -22.26 -2.36
N ASP A 131 14.43 -21.99 -3.52
CA ASP A 131 15.16 -21.84 -4.79
C ASP A 131 16.23 -20.72 -4.76
N GLU A 132 16.04 -19.71 -3.89
CA GLU A 132 16.93 -18.54 -3.77
C GLU A 132 17.95 -18.64 -2.62
N ILE A 133 17.61 -19.36 -1.54
CA ILE A 133 18.39 -19.44 -0.30
C ILE A 133 19.67 -20.26 -0.52
N ASP A 134 20.82 -19.77 -0.04
CA ASP A 134 22.08 -20.49 -0.24
C ASP A 134 22.14 -21.79 0.59
N PHE A 135 22.75 -22.81 0.00
CA PHE A 135 22.80 -24.17 0.56
C PHE A 135 23.55 -24.19 1.91
N SER A 136 22.80 -24.43 2.98
CA SER A 136 23.24 -24.32 4.38
C SER A 136 22.76 -25.50 5.24
N PHE A 137 23.19 -25.56 6.50
CA PHE A 137 22.65 -26.56 7.44
C PHE A 137 21.16 -26.31 7.75
N ASP A 138 20.70 -25.06 7.77
CA ASP A 138 19.27 -24.76 7.91
C ASP A 138 18.49 -25.20 6.67
N TYR A 139 18.99 -24.94 5.45
CA TYR A 139 18.41 -25.48 4.22
C TYR A 139 18.24 -27.00 4.33
N LEU A 140 19.29 -27.73 4.71
CA LEU A 140 19.23 -29.19 4.87
C LEU A 140 18.26 -29.65 5.97
N ASN A 141 18.18 -28.92 7.09
CA ASN A 141 17.18 -29.20 8.13
C ASN A 141 15.75 -28.98 7.62
N ILE A 142 15.48 -27.90 6.88
CA ILE A 142 14.16 -27.60 6.28
C ILE A 142 13.80 -28.68 5.26
N VAL A 143 14.74 -29.09 4.40
CA VAL A 143 14.49 -30.15 3.40
C VAL A 143 14.20 -31.50 4.07
N ARG A 144 14.91 -31.84 5.14
CA ARG A 144 14.63 -33.06 5.94
C ARG A 144 13.28 -33.00 6.65
N ASP A 145 12.92 -31.85 7.22
CA ASP A 145 11.78 -31.75 8.14
C ASP A 145 10.41 -31.62 7.42
N PHE A 146 10.37 -31.17 6.16
CA PHE A 146 9.10 -30.99 5.41
C PHE A 146 8.92 -31.87 4.18
N TYR A 147 9.96 -32.55 3.69
CA TYR A 147 9.91 -33.28 2.43
C TYR A 147 10.38 -34.72 2.58
N GLU A 148 9.73 -35.62 1.83
CA GLU A 148 10.17 -37.00 1.72
C GLU A 148 11.34 -37.13 0.73
N VAL A 149 12.14 -38.20 0.85
CA VAL A 149 13.27 -38.48 -0.05
C VAL A 149 12.86 -38.54 -1.53
N LYS A 150 11.60 -38.88 -1.83
CA LYS A 150 11.01 -38.87 -3.19
C LYS A 150 10.91 -37.46 -3.80
N ASP A 151 10.81 -36.42 -2.96
CA ASP A 151 10.60 -35.04 -3.37
C ASP A 151 11.91 -34.27 -3.48
N TYR A 152 12.99 -34.76 -2.85
CA TYR A 152 14.32 -34.14 -2.89
C TYR A 152 14.77 -33.73 -4.31
N PRO A 153 14.61 -34.53 -5.39
CA PRO A 153 14.98 -34.10 -6.74
C PRO A 153 14.19 -32.89 -7.24
N LYS A 154 12.93 -32.72 -6.81
CA LYS A 154 12.11 -31.53 -7.11
C LYS A 154 12.60 -30.33 -6.30
N VAL A 155 12.95 -30.53 -5.03
CA VAL A 155 13.40 -29.46 -4.12
C VAL A 155 14.75 -28.91 -4.60
N TYR A 156 15.75 -29.77 -4.84
CA TYR A 156 17.11 -29.35 -5.21
C TYR A 156 17.28 -28.83 -6.65
N SER A 157 16.26 -28.93 -7.52
CA SER A 157 16.37 -28.47 -8.91
C SER A 157 15.01 -28.11 -9.54
N PRO A 158 14.74 -26.80 -9.76
CA PRO A 158 13.67 -26.33 -10.64
C PRO A 158 13.63 -27.01 -12.02
N THR A 159 14.78 -27.29 -12.64
CA THR A 159 14.87 -27.99 -13.92
C THR A 159 14.19 -29.36 -13.85
N ILE A 160 14.38 -30.11 -12.75
CA ILE A 160 13.68 -31.38 -12.53
C ILE A 160 12.20 -31.15 -12.23
N ARG A 161 11.88 -30.14 -11.38
CA ARG A 161 10.51 -29.78 -10.98
C ARG A 161 9.61 -29.38 -12.17
N PHE A 162 10.17 -28.69 -13.16
CA PHE A 162 9.44 -28.05 -14.27
C PHE A 162 9.86 -28.53 -15.67
N HIS A 163 10.57 -29.66 -15.80
CA HIS A 163 11.10 -30.16 -17.08
C HIS A 163 10.09 -30.19 -18.24
N SER A 164 8.80 -30.34 -17.96
CA SER A 164 7.70 -30.38 -18.94
C SER A 164 7.25 -29.01 -19.48
N LYS A 165 7.64 -27.90 -18.85
CA LYS A 165 7.30 -26.51 -19.24
C LYS A 165 8.52 -25.57 -19.26
N MET A 166 9.72 -26.14 -19.15
CA MET A 166 10.95 -25.41 -18.87
C MET A 166 11.23 -24.24 -19.84
N ALA A 167 11.00 -24.44 -21.14
CA ALA A 167 11.23 -23.41 -22.16
C ALA A 167 10.29 -22.20 -21.98
N ASP A 168 9.01 -22.44 -21.68
CA ASP A 168 8.02 -21.40 -21.44
C ASP A 168 8.35 -20.63 -20.16
N ASN A 169 8.66 -21.36 -19.08
CA ASN A 169 8.99 -20.75 -17.80
C ASN A 169 10.22 -19.83 -17.89
N ILE A 170 11.28 -20.19 -18.63
CA ILE A 170 12.46 -19.32 -18.85
C ILE A 170 12.06 -18.00 -19.54
N VAL A 171 11.16 -18.08 -20.54
CA VAL A 171 10.69 -16.91 -21.30
C VAL A 171 9.75 -16.03 -20.47
N GLU A 172 8.96 -16.61 -19.56
CA GLU A 172 8.12 -15.86 -18.63
C GLU A 172 8.93 -15.23 -17.49
N THR A 173 9.84 -15.97 -16.86
CA THR A 173 10.72 -15.52 -15.78
C THR A 173 11.36 -14.18 -16.12
N LYS A 174 12.00 -14.07 -17.30
CA LYS A 174 12.65 -12.81 -17.69
C LYS A 174 11.66 -11.64 -17.73
N LYS A 175 10.53 -11.78 -18.45
CA LYS A 175 9.55 -10.70 -18.62
C LYS A 175 8.98 -10.19 -17.29
N ARG A 176 8.84 -11.09 -16.32
CA ARG A 176 8.31 -10.77 -14.99
C ARG A 176 9.37 -10.09 -14.12
N ILE A 177 10.63 -10.54 -14.14
CA ILE A 177 11.75 -9.85 -13.48
C ILE A 177 11.92 -8.43 -14.06
N ASP A 178 11.95 -8.29 -15.39
CA ASP A 178 12.05 -6.98 -16.07
C ASP A 178 10.95 -6.02 -15.54
N PHE A 179 9.70 -6.51 -15.37
CA PHE A 179 8.57 -5.74 -14.81
C PHE A 179 8.69 -5.42 -13.31
N PHE A 180 9.22 -6.34 -12.48
CA PHE A 180 9.40 -6.07 -11.04
C PHE A 180 10.58 -5.14 -10.75
N GLU A 181 11.64 -5.19 -11.56
CA GLU A 181 12.74 -4.21 -11.52
C GLU A 181 12.26 -2.83 -12.00
N GLU A 182 11.45 -2.74 -13.05
CA GLU A 182 10.83 -1.46 -13.50
C GLU A 182 9.86 -0.84 -12.50
N THR A 183 9.10 -1.64 -11.75
CA THR A 183 8.07 -1.14 -10.82
C THR A 183 8.60 -0.77 -9.43
N ASN A 184 9.87 -1.08 -9.12
CA ASN A 184 10.55 -0.76 -7.84
C ASN A 184 9.68 -1.06 -6.60
N ALA A 185 9.06 -2.25 -6.59
CA ALA A 185 8.07 -2.60 -5.57
C ALA A 185 8.66 -2.82 -4.16
N ASN A 186 9.99 -2.98 -4.05
CA ASN A 186 10.73 -3.28 -2.82
C ASN A 186 10.10 -4.39 -1.95
N GLY A 187 9.44 -5.37 -2.58
CA GLY A 187 8.81 -6.52 -1.91
C GLY A 187 7.40 -6.29 -1.38
N PHE A 188 6.84 -5.09 -1.52
CA PHE A 188 5.44 -4.82 -1.19
C PHE A 188 4.54 -5.06 -2.41
N LEU A 189 3.48 -5.86 -2.26
CA LEU A 189 2.48 -6.09 -3.30
C LEU A 189 1.55 -4.87 -3.42
N LEU A 190 2.09 -3.84 -4.08
CA LEU A 190 1.46 -2.55 -4.35
C LEU A 190 0.07 -2.69 -4.98
N ASN A 191 -0.78 -1.72 -4.68
CA ASN A 191 -2.04 -1.43 -5.38
C ASN A 191 -3.10 -2.56 -5.46
N VAL A 192 -3.02 -3.64 -4.66
CA VAL A 192 -4.12 -4.61 -4.61
C VAL A 192 -5.40 -3.95 -4.09
N GLU A 193 -6.40 -3.81 -4.96
CA GLU A 193 -7.67 -3.11 -4.69
C GLU A 193 -8.82 -4.03 -4.29
N THR A 194 -8.62 -5.35 -4.49
CA THR A 194 -9.62 -6.39 -4.25
C THR A 194 -10.22 -6.27 -2.85
N LYS A 195 -11.53 -6.54 -2.76
CA LYS A 195 -12.31 -6.52 -1.52
C LYS A 195 -13.08 -7.82 -1.42
N LEU A 196 -13.26 -8.30 -0.20
CA LEU A 196 -14.20 -9.38 0.10
C LEU A 196 -15.55 -9.17 -0.60
N SER A 197 -16.08 -10.25 -1.18
CA SER A 197 -17.42 -10.29 -1.77
C SER A 197 -18.49 -10.13 -0.69
N GLN A 198 -19.76 -9.97 -1.07
CA GLN A 198 -20.83 -9.92 -0.08
C GLN A 198 -21.00 -11.27 0.63
N SER A 199 -20.93 -12.38 -0.09
CA SER A 199 -20.92 -13.75 0.46
C SER A 199 -19.81 -13.97 1.49
N ASP A 200 -18.60 -13.44 1.25
CA ASP A 200 -17.49 -13.55 2.20
C ASP A 200 -17.80 -12.79 3.51
N LYS A 201 -18.37 -11.59 3.39
CA LYS A 201 -18.79 -10.74 4.52
C LYS A 201 -19.89 -11.41 5.32
N ASP A 202 -20.88 -12.00 4.65
CA ASP A 202 -22.00 -12.69 5.28
C ASP A 202 -21.50 -13.96 6.02
N SER A 203 -20.53 -14.68 5.46
CA SER A 203 -19.89 -15.85 6.10
C SER A 203 -19.07 -15.49 7.36
N LYS A 204 -18.64 -14.23 7.49
CA LYS A 204 -17.85 -13.69 8.62
C LYS A 204 -18.56 -12.53 9.32
N LYS A 205 -19.89 -12.47 9.27
CA LYS A 205 -20.73 -11.32 9.72
C LYS A 205 -20.43 -10.78 11.13
N ASP A 206 -19.97 -11.65 12.03
CA ASP A 206 -19.70 -11.34 13.44
C ASP A 206 -18.31 -10.70 13.68
N LEU A 207 -17.55 -10.35 12.62
CA LEU A 207 -16.18 -9.83 12.69
C LEU A 207 -15.98 -8.72 13.73
N TYR A 208 -16.80 -7.67 13.72
CA TYR A 208 -16.64 -6.55 14.66
C TYR A 208 -16.82 -6.96 16.12
N LYS A 209 -17.73 -7.90 16.39
CA LYS A 209 -17.94 -8.47 17.72
C LYS A 209 -16.72 -9.30 18.12
N LEU A 210 -16.31 -10.27 17.29
CA LEU A 210 -15.16 -11.12 17.59
C LEU A 210 -13.86 -10.31 17.72
N ALA A 211 -13.69 -9.25 16.93
CA ALA A 211 -12.56 -8.32 17.06
C ALA A 211 -12.59 -7.53 18.39
N SER A 212 -13.77 -7.16 18.90
CA SER A 212 -13.88 -6.54 20.23
C SER A 212 -13.62 -7.53 21.38
N GLU A 213 -13.96 -8.80 21.17
CA GLU A 213 -13.75 -9.90 22.12
C GLU A 213 -12.34 -10.54 22.01
N TYR A 214 -11.58 -10.25 20.95
CA TYR A 214 -10.37 -10.96 20.52
C TYR A 214 -9.31 -11.07 21.62
N ARG A 215 -8.85 -9.92 22.12
CA ARG A 215 -7.81 -9.83 23.16
C ARG A 215 -8.23 -10.52 24.46
N GLN A 216 -9.50 -10.41 24.85
CA GLN A 216 -10.04 -11.09 26.03
C GLN A 216 -10.14 -12.60 25.79
N SER A 217 -10.53 -13.02 24.59
CA SER A 217 -10.68 -14.44 24.24
C SER A 217 -9.34 -15.16 24.21
N ILE A 218 -8.27 -14.52 23.72
CA ILE A 218 -6.91 -15.07 23.82
C ILE A 218 -6.47 -15.15 25.28
N ASN A 219 -6.63 -14.08 26.07
CA ASN A 219 -6.28 -14.12 27.49
C ASN A 219 -7.01 -15.25 28.26
N ASN A 220 -8.29 -15.48 27.93
CA ASN A 220 -9.14 -16.51 28.53
C ASN A 220 -8.90 -17.92 27.98
N SER A 221 -8.22 -18.08 26.84
CA SER A 221 -7.96 -19.40 26.26
C SER A 221 -7.01 -20.23 27.14
N GLN A 222 -7.12 -21.56 27.07
CA GLN A 222 -6.05 -22.44 27.53
C GLN A 222 -4.83 -22.24 26.62
N GLU A 223 -3.63 -22.16 27.19
CA GLU A 223 -2.41 -22.03 26.40
C GLU A 223 -2.07 -23.36 25.71
N GLU A 224 -1.65 -23.30 24.44
CA GLU A 224 -1.32 -24.47 23.62
C GLU A 224 0.09 -24.28 23.03
N VAL A 225 0.97 -25.25 23.27
CA VAL A 225 2.33 -25.25 22.73
C VAL A 225 2.29 -25.38 21.21
N ILE A 226 3.04 -24.54 20.49
CA ILE A 226 3.19 -24.64 19.03
C ILE A 226 4.04 -25.86 18.68
N ASN A 227 5.29 -25.86 19.15
CA ASN A 227 6.22 -26.98 19.32
C ASN A 227 7.51 -26.44 19.97
N ASP A 228 8.31 -27.30 20.58
CA ASP A 228 9.52 -26.87 21.32
C ASP A 228 10.55 -26.17 20.42
N LYS A 229 10.68 -26.64 19.17
CA LYS A 229 11.58 -26.07 18.15
C LYS A 229 11.20 -24.62 17.79
N ALA A 230 9.92 -24.26 17.87
CA ALA A 230 9.46 -22.88 17.67
C ALA A 230 9.91 -21.94 18.80
N GLU A 231 9.78 -22.35 20.08
CA GLU A 231 10.25 -21.53 21.21
C GLU A 231 11.79 -21.45 21.24
N GLN A 232 12.51 -22.51 20.84
CA GLN A 232 13.96 -22.46 20.66
C GLN A 232 14.38 -21.47 19.56
N ILE A 233 13.83 -21.59 18.34
CA ILE A 233 14.18 -20.71 17.21
C ILE A 233 13.89 -19.24 17.53
N ILE A 234 12.78 -18.94 18.20
CA ILE A 234 12.45 -17.56 18.58
C ILE A 234 13.48 -16.99 19.56
N LYS A 235 13.97 -17.79 20.53
CA LYS A 235 15.07 -17.39 21.42
C LYS A 235 16.37 -17.16 20.66
N GLU A 236 16.77 -18.11 19.83
CA GLU A 236 17.99 -18.01 19.01
C GLU A 236 17.99 -16.75 18.12
N MET A 237 16.84 -16.40 17.52
CA MET A 237 16.70 -15.16 16.74
C MET A 237 16.83 -13.89 17.60
N ILE A 238 16.24 -13.87 18.80
CA ILE A 238 16.37 -12.72 19.72
C ILE A 238 17.81 -12.57 20.20
N GLU A 239 18.44 -13.67 20.63
CA GLU A 239 19.81 -13.73 21.12
C GLU A 239 20.81 -13.28 20.05
N LYS A 240 20.75 -13.89 18.85
CA LYS A 240 21.58 -13.51 17.69
C LYS A 240 21.43 -12.04 17.31
N SER A 241 20.20 -11.50 17.30
CA SER A 241 19.97 -10.10 16.92
C SER A 241 20.56 -9.14 17.96
N ASN A 242 20.44 -9.47 19.25
CA ASN A 242 21.06 -8.71 20.33
C ASN A 242 22.60 -8.76 20.27
N GLU A 243 23.20 -9.93 20.05
CA GLU A 243 24.65 -10.10 19.87
C GLU A 243 25.18 -9.36 18.63
N ALA A 244 24.38 -9.30 17.56
CA ALA A 244 24.68 -8.55 16.34
C ALA A 244 24.52 -7.04 16.49
N GLY A 245 23.87 -6.55 17.55
CA GLY A 245 23.49 -5.14 17.71
C GLY A 245 22.37 -4.70 16.75
N VAL A 246 21.59 -5.63 16.23
CA VAL A 246 20.49 -5.39 15.29
C VAL A 246 19.17 -5.32 16.08
N ASN A 247 18.45 -4.21 15.98
CA ASN A 247 17.11 -4.09 16.55
C ASN A 247 16.16 -5.07 15.85
N LEU A 248 15.35 -5.80 16.61
CA LEU A 248 14.39 -6.79 16.12
C LEU A 248 12.99 -6.51 16.64
N LEU A 249 12.02 -6.46 15.73
CA LEU A 249 10.58 -6.35 16.04
C LEU A 249 9.81 -7.51 15.40
N PHE A 250 9.10 -8.28 16.23
CA PHE A 250 8.11 -9.24 15.74
C PHE A 250 6.74 -8.58 15.56
N VAL A 251 6.02 -8.94 14.50
CA VAL A 251 4.69 -8.39 14.21
C VAL A 251 3.74 -9.51 13.77
N THR A 252 2.54 -9.54 14.35
CA THR A 252 1.39 -10.31 13.83
C THR A 252 0.47 -9.33 13.09
N PRO A 253 0.39 -9.36 11.74
CA PRO A 253 -0.47 -8.45 10.99
C PRO A 253 -1.97 -8.72 11.20
N PRO A 254 -2.85 -7.72 10.95
CA PRO A 254 -4.29 -7.92 11.05
C PRO A 254 -4.80 -8.88 9.97
N ALA A 255 -5.56 -9.91 10.35
CA ALA A 255 -6.24 -10.82 9.43
C ALA A 255 -7.61 -11.25 9.99
N ILE A 256 -8.59 -11.47 9.10
CA ILE A 256 -9.94 -11.89 9.52
C ILE A 256 -9.92 -13.35 9.99
N ASN A 257 -9.08 -14.20 9.40
CA ASN A 257 -8.96 -15.59 9.82
C ASN A 257 -8.41 -15.69 11.26
N VAL A 258 -7.41 -14.88 11.63
CA VAL A 258 -6.91 -14.72 13.02
C VAL A 258 -8.04 -14.47 14.03
N ILE A 259 -9.03 -13.66 13.67
CA ILE A 259 -10.12 -13.23 14.56
C ILE A 259 -11.26 -14.27 14.65
N PHE A 260 -11.26 -15.29 13.78
CA PHE A 260 -12.29 -16.33 13.73
C PHE A 260 -11.81 -17.72 14.19
N GLU A 261 -10.54 -18.06 13.98
CA GLU A 261 -9.95 -19.36 14.31
C GLU A 261 -9.63 -19.47 15.82
N LYS A 262 -10.70 -19.59 16.62
CA LYS A 262 -10.63 -19.65 18.10
C LYS A 262 -9.78 -20.82 18.61
N GLU A 263 -9.69 -21.90 17.85
CA GLU A 263 -8.81 -23.04 18.09
C GLU A 263 -7.33 -22.66 18.10
N LYS A 264 -6.91 -21.61 17.37
CA LYS A 264 -5.53 -21.12 17.37
C LYS A 264 -5.23 -20.20 18.56
N TYR A 265 -6.22 -19.77 19.34
CA TYR A 265 -6.03 -18.79 20.41
C TYR A 265 -5.05 -19.27 21.50
N GLY A 266 -5.01 -20.57 21.78
CA GLY A 266 -4.01 -21.14 22.69
C GLY A 266 -2.57 -21.00 22.18
N LYS A 267 -2.37 -21.16 20.86
CA LYS A 267 -1.08 -20.95 20.18
C LYS A 267 -0.70 -19.46 20.11
N ILE A 268 -1.67 -18.57 19.87
CA ILE A 268 -1.44 -17.12 19.93
C ILE A 268 -1.06 -16.71 21.37
N LYS A 269 -1.73 -17.25 22.39
CA LYS A 269 -1.39 -17.01 23.80
C LYS A 269 0.04 -17.48 24.13
N TYR A 270 0.41 -18.68 23.70
CA TYR A 270 1.77 -19.23 23.84
C TYR A 270 2.81 -18.36 23.12
N LEU A 271 2.54 -17.95 21.88
CA LEU A 271 3.39 -17.07 21.09
C LEU A 271 3.59 -15.69 21.78
N ASN A 272 2.51 -15.11 22.29
CA ASN A 272 2.52 -13.86 23.05
C ASN A 272 3.31 -14.01 24.36
N ARG A 273 3.25 -15.18 25.03
CA ARG A 273 4.07 -15.48 26.21
C ARG A 273 5.55 -15.52 25.84
N ILE A 274 5.95 -16.36 24.88
CA ILE A 274 7.37 -16.61 24.59
C ILE A 274 8.09 -15.36 24.07
N LEU A 275 7.46 -14.57 23.21
CA LEU A 275 8.07 -13.33 22.72
C LEU A 275 8.29 -12.36 23.89
N LYS A 276 7.28 -12.16 24.74
CA LYS A 276 7.37 -11.27 25.91
C LYS A 276 8.34 -11.79 26.99
N SER A 277 8.39 -13.09 27.27
CA SER A 277 9.24 -13.65 28.33
C SER A 277 10.72 -13.62 27.98
N ASN A 278 11.06 -13.64 26.69
CA ASN A 278 12.44 -13.53 26.21
C ASN A 278 12.80 -12.09 25.80
N GLY A 279 12.01 -11.09 26.24
CA GLY A 279 12.33 -9.66 26.08
C GLY A 279 12.15 -9.09 24.67
N ALA A 280 11.51 -9.81 23.75
CA ALA A 280 11.33 -9.33 22.38
C ALA A 280 10.39 -8.13 22.30
N HIS A 281 10.73 -7.15 21.46
CA HIS A 281 9.75 -6.18 20.97
C HIS A 281 8.77 -6.92 20.07
N TYR A 282 7.47 -6.82 20.38
CA TYR A 282 6.42 -7.55 19.68
C TYR A 282 5.11 -6.78 19.68
N ILE A 283 4.39 -6.82 18.55
CA ILE A 283 3.02 -6.33 18.47
C ILE A 283 2.11 -7.23 17.62
N ASP A 284 1.01 -7.69 18.20
CA ASP A 284 -0.11 -8.26 17.45
C ASP A 284 -1.16 -7.19 17.17
N LEU A 285 -1.26 -6.81 15.89
CA LEU A 285 -2.09 -5.73 15.39
C LEU A 285 -3.59 -6.07 15.36
N ASN A 286 -3.96 -7.35 15.52
CA ASN A 286 -5.36 -7.76 15.66
C ASN A 286 -5.98 -7.24 16.99
N ASN A 287 -5.15 -7.01 18.02
CA ASN A 287 -5.57 -6.36 19.27
C ASN A 287 -6.00 -4.88 19.10
N TYR A 288 -5.75 -4.30 17.94
CA TYR A 288 -6.00 -2.89 17.63
C TYR A 288 -7.00 -2.70 16.48
N PHE A 289 -7.77 -3.73 16.14
CA PHE A 289 -8.65 -3.75 14.95
C PHE A 289 -9.62 -2.54 14.89
N HIS A 290 -10.16 -2.14 16.03
CA HIS A 290 -11.11 -1.01 16.14
C HIS A 290 -10.39 0.34 16.15
N GLU A 291 -9.24 0.43 16.82
CA GLU A 291 -8.36 1.61 16.87
C GLU A 291 -7.76 1.94 15.49
N LEU A 292 -7.47 0.91 14.70
CA LEU A 292 -7.09 0.98 13.28
C LEU A 292 -8.29 1.29 12.37
N ASN A 293 -9.52 1.22 12.88
CA ASN A 293 -10.77 1.38 12.13
C ASN A 293 -10.85 0.43 10.91
N LEU A 294 -10.50 -0.84 11.12
CA LEU A 294 -10.55 -1.87 10.08
C LEU A 294 -11.97 -2.38 9.84
N THR A 295 -12.23 -2.80 8.60
CA THR A 295 -13.52 -3.23 8.08
C THR A 295 -13.31 -4.31 7.03
N TYR A 296 -14.35 -5.06 6.63
CA TYR A 296 -14.25 -6.01 5.52
C TYR A 296 -13.75 -5.44 4.18
N ASN A 297 -13.83 -4.11 3.98
CA ASN A 297 -13.39 -3.45 2.75
C ASN A 297 -11.87 -3.15 2.74
N ASP A 298 -11.18 -3.44 3.84
CA ASP A 298 -9.73 -3.29 4.03
C ASP A 298 -8.94 -4.58 3.75
N TYR A 299 -9.65 -5.66 3.41
CA TYR A 299 -9.15 -7.01 3.17
C TYR A 299 -9.43 -7.45 1.74
N GLY A 300 -8.46 -8.09 1.09
CA GLY A 300 -8.61 -8.70 -0.23
C GLY A 300 -9.19 -10.11 -0.17
N ASP A 301 -8.83 -10.83 0.89
CA ASP A 301 -9.28 -12.17 1.27
C ASP A 301 -9.25 -12.27 2.82
N PHE A 302 -9.60 -13.40 3.43
CA PHE A 302 -9.66 -13.49 4.89
C PHE A 302 -8.29 -13.37 5.60
N SER A 303 -7.18 -13.53 4.89
CA SER A 303 -5.83 -13.46 5.44
C SER A 303 -5.15 -12.12 5.14
N HIS A 304 -5.28 -11.59 3.92
CA HIS A 304 -4.47 -10.46 3.46
C HIS A 304 -5.22 -9.13 3.41
N LEU A 305 -4.59 -8.09 3.97
CA LEU A 305 -4.98 -6.70 3.74
C LEU A 305 -4.90 -6.35 2.25
N ASN A 306 -5.74 -5.41 1.84
CA ASN A 306 -5.62 -4.71 0.56
C ASN A 306 -5.01 -3.31 0.80
N LYS A 307 -4.85 -2.51 -0.26
CA LYS A 307 -4.22 -1.17 -0.15
C LYS A 307 -4.95 -0.22 0.82
N TYR A 308 -6.25 -0.42 1.07
CA TYR A 308 -7.04 0.39 2.00
C TYR A 308 -6.76 0.02 3.46
N GLY A 309 -6.58 -1.28 3.75
CA GLY A 309 -6.15 -1.76 5.06
C GLY A 309 -4.71 -1.44 5.40
N CYS A 310 -3.79 -1.64 4.46
CA CYS A 310 -2.38 -1.29 4.66
C CYS A 310 -2.21 0.21 4.97
N LYS A 311 -2.95 1.10 4.28
CA LYS A 311 -3.02 2.55 4.59
C LYS A 311 -3.47 2.89 6.01
N LYS A 312 -4.21 2.02 6.70
CA LYS A 312 -4.63 2.21 8.10
C LYS A 312 -3.58 1.67 9.07
N VAL A 313 -2.96 0.55 8.74
CA VAL A 313 -1.95 -0.13 9.55
C VAL A 313 -0.62 0.62 9.58
N MET A 314 -0.10 1.05 8.44
CA MET A 314 1.25 1.61 8.36
C MET A 314 1.46 2.91 9.18
N PRO A 315 0.53 3.88 9.23
CA PRO A 315 0.64 5.01 10.13
C PRO A 315 0.70 4.59 11.61
N PHE A 316 0.01 3.52 12.01
CA PHE A 316 0.05 3.02 13.38
C PHE A 316 1.36 2.29 13.67
N LEU A 317 1.81 1.42 12.76
CA LEU A 317 3.07 0.67 12.89
C LEU A 317 4.29 1.60 12.92
N VAL A 318 4.33 2.64 12.09
CA VAL A 318 5.40 3.67 12.10
C VAL A 318 5.44 4.43 13.44
N ASN A 319 4.28 4.80 13.99
CA ASN A 319 4.21 5.43 15.32
C ASN A 319 4.68 4.49 16.44
N PHE A 320 4.34 3.19 16.35
CA PHE A 320 4.82 2.18 17.30
C PHE A 320 6.34 2.00 17.20
N ILE A 321 6.88 1.79 15.99
CA ILE A 321 8.33 1.67 15.73
C ILE A 321 9.09 2.88 16.28
N ASN A 322 8.61 4.10 16.00
CA ASN A 322 9.26 5.31 16.48
C ASN A 322 9.23 5.44 18.02
N LYS A 323 8.15 4.98 18.67
CA LYS A 323 8.01 4.99 20.13
C LYS A 323 8.93 3.96 20.81
N GLU A 324 9.04 2.75 20.27
CA GLU A 324 9.82 1.67 20.89
C GLU A 324 11.33 1.82 20.65
N PHE A 325 11.74 2.27 19.45
CA PHE A 325 13.15 2.28 19.03
C PHE A 325 13.78 3.67 18.87
N THR A 326 13.01 4.76 19.03
CA THR A 326 13.49 6.16 18.88
C THR A 326 14.21 6.40 17.55
N ILE A 327 13.51 6.13 16.44
CA ILE A 327 14.09 6.11 15.09
C ILE A 327 14.40 7.53 14.60
N ALA A 328 15.68 7.85 14.46
CA ALA A 328 16.12 9.06 13.79
C ALA A 328 15.81 9.03 12.28
N LYS A 329 15.29 10.14 11.74
CA LYS A 329 15.25 10.36 10.28
C LYS A 329 16.68 10.46 9.75
N ASN A 330 16.94 9.95 8.55
CA ASN A 330 18.23 10.22 7.89
C ASN A 330 18.33 11.70 7.48
N PRO A 331 19.53 12.27 7.31
CA PRO A 331 19.69 13.51 6.57
C PRO A 331 19.17 13.35 5.13
N LYS A 332 18.52 14.38 4.58
CA LYS A 332 18.04 14.37 3.19
C LYS A 332 19.22 14.24 2.22
N LYS A 333 19.37 13.06 1.59
CA LYS A 333 20.32 12.86 0.49
C LYS A 333 19.93 13.82 -0.65
N PRO A 334 20.87 14.57 -1.27
CA PRO A 334 20.57 15.28 -2.52
C PRO A 334 20.19 14.23 -3.57
N SER A 335 18.94 14.27 -4.02
CA SER A 335 18.32 13.06 -4.55
C SER A 335 18.78 12.73 -5.98
N LYS A 336 19.22 11.48 -6.17
CA LYS A 336 19.51 10.92 -7.51
C LYS A 336 18.26 10.34 -8.21
N GLN A 337 17.08 10.70 -7.71
CA GLN A 337 15.77 10.62 -8.35
C GLN A 337 14.90 11.75 -7.77
N LYS A 338 14.16 12.46 -8.63
CA LYS A 338 12.89 13.09 -8.22
C LYS A 338 11.86 11.95 -8.19
N SER A 339 10.90 11.88 -7.28
CA SER A 339 10.18 12.96 -6.59
C SER A 339 9.51 12.44 -5.31
N ASP A 340 9.33 13.33 -4.33
CA ASP A 340 8.45 13.17 -3.15
C ASP A 340 8.87 11.99 -2.22
N ILE A 341 8.48 11.89 -0.95
CA ILE A 341 7.44 12.54 -0.13
C ILE A 341 8.04 13.08 1.17
N GLU A 342 7.44 14.08 1.80
CA GLU A 342 7.51 14.18 3.27
C GLU A 342 6.24 14.79 3.91
N THR A 343 5.80 14.20 5.03
CA THR A 343 5.01 14.82 6.13
C THR A 343 3.47 14.74 6.13
N ALA A 344 2.98 13.71 6.85
CA ALA A 344 1.96 13.79 7.92
C ALA A 344 0.45 13.60 7.65
N ASN A 345 -0.23 13.27 8.76
CA ASN A 345 -1.52 12.59 8.85
C ASN A 345 -2.72 13.48 9.24
N LYS A 346 -3.92 12.96 8.92
CA LYS A 346 -5.25 13.25 9.53
C LYS A 346 -5.72 14.71 9.63
N ALA A 347 -6.31 15.17 8.53
CA ALA A 347 -7.72 15.56 8.54
C ALA A 347 -8.44 14.78 7.43
N VAL A 348 -9.73 14.44 7.58
CA VAL A 348 -10.50 13.78 6.50
C VAL A 348 -10.81 14.84 5.44
N ASN A 349 -9.92 14.95 4.47
CA ASN A 349 -9.93 15.97 3.43
C ASN A 349 -10.41 15.33 2.11
N LEU A 350 -11.45 15.88 1.49
CA LEU A 350 -12.02 15.36 0.22
C LEU A 350 -10.98 15.24 -0.91
N MET A 351 -9.91 16.00 -0.80
CA MET A 351 -8.81 16.06 -1.75
C MET A 351 -7.99 14.78 -1.91
N GLU A 352 -8.08 13.79 -1.01
CA GLU A 352 -7.41 12.49 -1.25
C GLU A 352 -8.06 11.66 -2.38
N ILE A 353 -9.16 12.13 -2.96
CA ILE A 353 -9.95 11.44 -3.99
C ILE A 353 -9.76 12.10 -5.39
N VAL A 354 -8.80 13.02 -5.54
CA VAL A 354 -8.38 13.56 -6.86
C VAL A 354 -6.86 13.41 -7.01
N LYS A 355 -6.35 12.18 -6.98
CA LYS A 355 -4.97 11.89 -7.38
C LYS A 355 -4.88 11.71 -8.89
N SER A 356 -4.09 12.59 -9.52
CA SER A 356 -3.74 12.64 -10.94
C SER A 356 -4.83 13.11 -11.93
N VAL A 357 -4.39 13.86 -12.95
CA VAL A 357 -5.21 14.53 -13.97
C VAL A 357 -5.83 13.54 -14.97
N SER A 358 -5.36 12.29 -14.99
CA SER A 358 -5.86 11.20 -15.85
C SER A 358 -7.28 10.72 -15.51
N GLU A 359 -7.86 11.13 -14.38
CA GLU A 359 -9.21 10.75 -13.97
C GLU A 359 -10.30 11.80 -14.30
N ILE A 360 -9.96 12.84 -15.07
CA ILE A 360 -10.89 13.94 -15.41
C ILE A 360 -11.53 13.70 -16.78
N GLU A 361 -12.82 13.33 -16.78
CA GLU A 361 -13.65 13.24 -17.98
C GLU A 361 -13.88 14.64 -18.57
N SER A 362 -13.40 14.92 -19.78
CA SER A 362 -13.51 16.23 -20.42
C SER A 362 -14.65 16.26 -21.43
N TYR A 363 -15.77 16.90 -21.08
CA TYR A 363 -16.93 17.06 -21.95
C TYR A 363 -16.82 18.39 -22.69
N ARG A 364 -16.30 18.37 -23.92
CA ARG A 364 -16.14 19.55 -24.80
C ARG A 364 -15.33 20.70 -24.18
N THR A 365 -14.43 20.32 -23.28
CA THR A 365 -13.34 21.11 -22.75
C THR A 365 -12.00 20.52 -23.21
N LEU A 366 -10.93 21.32 -23.18
CA LEU A 366 -9.57 20.90 -23.50
C LEU A 366 -8.60 21.44 -22.45
N PHE A 367 -7.77 20.55 -21.90
CA PHE A 367 -6.63 20.90 -21.07
C PHE A 367 -5.38 21.11 -21.94
N THR A 368 -4.55 22.08 -21.61
CA THR A 368 -3.24 22.30 -22.22
C THR A 368 -2.25 22.65 -21.12
N PRO A 369 -1.10 21.97 -21.00
CA PRO A 369 -0.05 22.34 -20.05
C PRO A 369 0.42 23.78 -20.26
N LEU A 370 0.90 24.42 -19.20
CA LEU A 370 1.45 25.77 -19.23
C LEU A 370 2.77 25.82 -18.46
N ASP A 371 3.78 26.50 -19.02
CA ASP A 371 5.09 26.71 -18.38
C ASP A 371 5.05 27.77 -17.24
N GLU A 372 3.85 28.08 -16.72
CA GLU A 372 3.69 28.74 -15.42
C GLU A 372 3.60 27.66 -14.33
N ASN A 373 4.51 27.72 -13.36
CA ASN A 373 4.38 26.99 -12.09
C ASN A 373 3.88 27.93 -10.99
N TYR A 374 3.26 27.35 -9.97
CA TYR A 374 3.02 28.01 -8.68
C TYR A 374 3.23 26.95 -7.57
N GLN A 375 3.89 27.36 -6.47
CA GLN A 375 4.55 26.47 -5.48
C GLN A 375 5.02 25.16 -6.10
N ASP A 376 5.85 25.31 -7.15
CA ASP A 376 6.58 24.26 -7.86
C ASP A 376 5.74 23.17 -8.55
N LYS A 377 4.46 23.42 -8.85
CA LYS A 377 3.60 22.52 -9.66
C LYS A 377 3.07 23.22 -10.91
N SER A 378 2.85 22.44 -11.97
CA SER A 378 2.45 22.94 -13.30
C SER A 378 0.98 23.35 -13.38
N ALA A 379 0.72 24.50 -13.99
CA ALA A 379 -0.63 24.96 -14.31
C ALA A 379 -1.16 24.36 -15.63
N PHE A 380 -2.48 24.42 -15.84
CA PHE A 380 -3.12 23.99 -17.08
C PHE A 380 -4.12 25.04 -17.57
N ILE A 381 -4.09 25.37 -18.87
CA ILE A 381 -5.18 26.13 -19.49
C ILE A 381 -6.37 25.18 -19.71
N LEU A 382 -7.53 25.52 -19.14
CA LEU A 382 -8.81 24.87 -19.47
C LEU A 382 -9.59 25.73 -20.47
N SER A 383 -9.79 25.20 -21.67
CA SER A 383 -10.46 25.88 -22.79
C SER A 383 -11.83 25.27 -23.07
N ARG A 384 -12.85 26.11 -23.32
CA ARG A 384 -14.12 25.68 -23.91
C ARG A 384 -13.94 25.50 -25.41
N ILE A 385 -14.18 24.30 -25.95
CA ILE A 385 -14.07 24.06 -27.40
C ILE A 385 -15.40 24.14 -28.15
N SER A 386 -16.54 24.09 -27.45
CA SER A 386 -17.90 24.12 -28.03
C SER A 386 -18.76 25.26 -27.48
N THR A 387 -19.34 26.09 -28.36
CA THR A 387 -20.41 27.05 -28.05
C THR A 387 -21.77 26.36 -28.05
N GLU A 388 -22.03 25.53 -29.06
CA GLU A 388 -23.36 24.99 -29.40
C GLU A 388 -23.92 23.91 -28.46
N GLU A 389 -23.17 23.49 -27.46
CA GLU A 389 -23.53 22.41 -26.54
C GLU A 389 -22.90 22.64 -25.16
N SER A 390 -23.37 21.90 -24.15
CA SER A 390 -22.81 21.96 -22.80
C SER A 390 -21.34 21.56 -22.78
N ALA A 391 -20.53 22.26 -21.99
CA ALA A 391 -19.11 21.96 -21.84
C ALA A 391 -18.65 22.11 -20.38
N PHE A 392 -18.01 21.07 -19.86
CA PHE A 392 -17.50 20.98 -18.49
C PHE A 392 -16.47 19.85 -18.38
N SER A 393 -15.69 19.87 -17.31
CA SER A 393 -14.86 18.73 -16.89
C SER A 393 -15.48 18.08 -15.65
N SER A 394 -15.43 16.75 -15.56
CA SER A 394 -16.00 15.96 -14.47
C SER A 394 -14.96 15.07 -13.82
N SER A 395 -15.01 14.93 -12.49
CA SER A 395 -14.34 13.82 -11.81
C SER A 395 -15.04 12.48 -12.06
N LYS A 396 -14.35 11.38 -11.76
CA LYS A 396 -14.99 10.09 -11.41
C LYS A 396 -15.86 10.23 -10.15
N LYS A 397 -16.57 9.15 -9.78
CA LYS A 397 -17.34 9.09 -8.52
C LYS A 397 -16.40 9.12 -7.31
N ILE A 398 -16.57 10.14 -6.48
CA ILE A 398 -15.87 10.40 -5.23
C ILE A 398 -16.71 9.83 -4.09
N SER A 399 -16.19 8.86 -3.34
CA SER A 399 -16.94 8.24 -2.24
C SER A 399 -17.22 9.24 -1.11
N THR A 400 -18.47 9.28 -0.64
CA THR A 400 -18.93 10.13 0.46
C THR A 400 -19.77 9.33 1.45
N LYS A 401 -20.16 9.93 2.56
CA LYS A 401 -21.13 9.36 3.51
C LYS A 401 -22.33 10.29 3.57
N ALA A 402 -23.53 9.74 3.37
CA ALA A 402 -24.77 10.50 3.49
C ALA A 402 -24.89 11.22 4.85
N GLY A 403 -25.33 12.47 4.83
CA GLY A 403 -25.50 13.34 5.99
C GLY A 403 -24.24 14.11 6.43
N ASN A 404 -23.05 13.87 5.85
CA ASN A 404 -21.85 14.63 6.19
C ASN A 404 -21.78 15.98 5.46
N ILE A 405 -21.17 16.98 6.11
CA ILE A 405 -20.81 18.28 5.50
C ILE A 405 -19.44 18.15 4.82
N TYR A 406 -19.36 18.67 3.60
CA TYR A 406 -18.21 18.58 2.70
C TYR A 406 -17.88 19.94 2.11
N LYS A 407 -16.60 20.33 2.07
CA LYS A 407 -16.12 21.54 1.38
C LYS A 407 -15.20 21.18 0.21
N LEU A 408 -15.65 21.55 -0.99
CA LEU A 408 -14.90 21.56 -2.23
C LEU A 408 -14.17 22.90 -2.40
N ASN A 409 -13.10 22.84 -3.19
CA ASN A 409 -11.98 23.74 -3.18
C ASN A 409 -11.26 23.54 -4.55
N LEU A 410 -11.31 24.50 -5.49
CA LEU A 410 -10.42 24.62 -6.66
C LEU A 410 -9.74 26.00 -6.75
N VAL A 411 -8.54 26.09 -7.35
CA VAL A 411 -7.78 27.34 -7.51
C VAL A 411 -7.68 27.73 -8.99
N ILE A 412 -7.90 29.00 -9.33
CA ILE A 412 -8.17 29.44 -10.70
C ILE A 412 -7.66 30.86 -10.94
N LYS A 413 -7.06 31.13 -12.10
CA LYS A 413 -6.65 32.46 -12.56
C LYS A 413 -7.37 32.75 -13.87
N LYS A 414 -7.91 33.96 -14.00
CA LYS A 414 -8.60 34.38 -15.21
C LYS A 414 -7.66 34.24 -16.43
N GLY A 415 -8.18 33.67 -17.53
CA GLY A 415 -7.44 33.57 -18.78
C GLY A 415 -7.71 34.75 -19.70
N ASN A 416 -7.31 34.64 -20.97
CA ASN A 416 -7.46 35.73 -21.94
C ASN A 416 -8.86 35.89 -22.53
N LYS A 417 -9.85 35.02 -22.20
CA LYS A 417 -11.24 35.13 -22.67
C LYS A 417 -12.26 34.63 -21.64
N GLY A 418 -13.15 35.52 -21.20
CA GLY A 418 -14.15 35.25 -20.17
C GLY A 418 -13.58 35.36 -18.75
N SER A 419 -14.47 35.54 -17.77
CA SER A 419 -14.14 35.66 -16.34
C SER A 419 -14.97 34.75 -15.43
N LEU A 420 -16.06 34.16 -15.93
CA LEU A 420 -16.97 33.40 -15.07
C LEU A 420 -16.63 31.91 -15.06
N PHE A 421 -16.63 31.36 -13.85
CA PHE A 421 -16.32 29.96 -13.58
C PHE A 421 -17.48 29.29 -12.86
N GLY A 422 -17.95 28.16 -13.39
CA GLY A 422 -18.98 27.32 -12.78
C GLY A 422 -18.39 26.10 -12.08
N LEU A 423 -18.96 25.76 -10.92
CA LEU A 423 -18.56 24.63 -10.08
C LEU A 423 -19.79 23.93 -9.51
N ARG A 424 -19.77 22.60 -9.46
CA ARG A 424 -20.85 21.76 -8.95
C ARG A 424 -20.32 20.61 -8.11
N ILE A 425 -20.99 20.33 -6.99
CA ILE A 425 -20.95 19.05 -6.27
C ILE A 425 -22.27 18.33 -6.58
N GLN A 426 -22.25 17.13 -7.14
CA GLN A 426 -23.46 16.39 -7.55
C GLN A 426 -23.46 14.97 -7.00
N GLY A 427 -24.52 14.53 -6.32
CA GLY A 427 -24.70 13.16 -5.85
C GLY A 427 -25.32 12.25 -6.91
N ILE A 428 -26.33 11.48 -6.50
CA ILE A 428 -27.28 10.85 -7.43
C ILE A 428 -28.15 11.97 -8.01
N TYR A 429 -28.20 12.11 -9.34
CA TYR A 429 -29.00 13.16 -9.97
C TYR A 429 -30.49 12.97 -9.62
N PRO A 430 -31.23 14.00 -9.14
CA PRO A 430 -30.92 15.43 -9.27
C PRO A 430 -30.22 16.12 -8.07
N ASP A 431 -29.68 15.39 -7.09
CA ASP A 431 -29.00 15.98 -5.94
C ASP A 431 -27.72 16.73 -6.35
N ARG A 432 -27.69 18.05 -6.12
CA ARG A 432 -26.50 18.87 -6.40
C ARG A 432 -26.52 20.22 -5.69
N VAL A 433 -25.34 20.82 -5.58
CA VAL A 433 -25.13 22.24 -5.30
C VAL A 433 -24.24 22.81 -6.40
N ASP A 434 -24.73 23.87 -7.03
CA ASP A 434 -24.05 24.65 -8.08
C ASP A 434 -23.66 26.04 -7.55
N ALA A 435 -22.50 26.56 -7.96
CA ALA A 435 -22.15 27.97 -7.79
C ALA A 435 -21.41 28.51 -9.01
N VAL A 436 -21.55 29.82 -9.26
CA VAL A 436 -20.82 30.56 -10.29
C VAL A 436 -20.04 31.71 -9.64
N PHE A 437 -18.79 31.88 -10.06
CA PHE A 437 -17.84 32.86 -9.55
C PHE A 437 -17.41 33.82 -10.67
N ASP A 438 -17.20 35.10 -10.35
CA ASP A 438 -16.67 36.12 -11.25
C ASP A 438 -15.23 36.46 -10.89
N LEU A 439 -14.29 36.01 -11.74
CA LEU A 439 -12.85 36.20 -11.56
C LEU A 439 -12.34 37.61 -11.94
N ASP A 440 -13.18 38.50 -12.48
CA ASP A 440 -12.82 39.93 -12.63
C ASP A 440 -13.14 40.74 -11.38
N LYS A 441 -14.22 40.40 -10.67
CA LYS A 441 -14.60 41.07 -9.42
C LYS A 441 -14.03 40.40 -8.18
N GLY A 442 -13.78 39.10 -8.23
CA GLY A 442 -13.53 38.28 -7.05
C GLY A 442 -14.81 37.97 -6.25
N ASP A 443 -15.96 37.84 -6.93
CA ASP A 443 -17.29 37.69 -6.32
C ASP A 443 -17.94 36.32 -6.59
N VAL A 444 -18.87 35.90 -5.72
CA VAL A 444 -19.81 34.80 -6.00
C VAL A 444 -21.04 35.38 -6.69
N LEU A 445 -21.29 35.06 -7.96
CA LEU A 445 -22.51 35.51 -8.65
C LEU A 445 -23.77 34.81 -8.17
N GLY A 446 -23.63 33.59 -7.65
CA GLY A 446 -24.72 32.89 -6.98
C GLY A 446 -24.38 31.46 -6.63
N ILE A 447 -25.17 30.90 -5.72
CA ILE A 447 -25.21 29.48 -5.35
C ILE A 447 -26.65 28.99 -5.41
N LYS A 448 -26.88 27.75 -5.84
CA LYS A 448 -28.20 27.14 -5.87
C LYS A 448 -28.13 25.63 -5.71
N LYS A 449 -28.94 25.08 -4.82
CA LYS A 449 -29.08 23.64 -4.64
C LYS A 449 -30.20 23.03 -5.47
N SER A 450 -30.18 21.71 -5.55
CA SER A 450 -31.27 20.86 -6.04
C SER A 450 -31.43 19.67 -5.08
N LYS A 451 -32.68 19.31 -4.80
CA LYS A 451 -33.07 18.12 -4.02
C LYS A 451 -32.42 18.07 -2.62
N ASP A 452 -31.83 16.95 -2.22
CA ASP A 452 -31.73 16.56 -0.81
C ASP A 452 -30.43 17.03 -0.14
N PHE A 453 -29.63 17.84 -0.86
CA PHE A 453 -28.46 18.52 -0.28
C PHE A 453 -28.91 19.74 0.54
N THR A 454 -28.18 20.04 1.61
CA THR A 454 -28.49 21.14 2.55
C THR A 454 -27.21 21.87 2.98
N ASN A 455 -27.34 22.93 3.78
CA ASN A 455 -26.20 23.70 4.30
C ASN A 455 -25.22 24.17 3.21
N GLU A 456 -25.79 24.54 2.06
CA GLU A 456 -25.07 25.03 0.90
C GLU A 456 -24.45 26.42 1.16
N SER A 457 -23.17 26.61 0.81
CA SER A 457 -22.50 27.92 0.81
C SER A 457 -21.37 27.96 -0.20
N ALA A 458 -21.06 29.13 -0.75
CA ALA A 458 -19.95 29.34 -1.67
C ALA A 458 -19.10 30.53 -1.24
N SER A 459 -17.81 30.47 -1.53
CA SER A 459 -16.84 31.52 -1.19
C SER A 459 -15.75 31.59 -2.26
N ILE A 460 -15.46 32.80 -2.72
CA ILE A 460 -14.25 33.15 -3.46
C ILE A 460 -13.38 34.05 -2.60
N GLU A 461 -12.07 33.98 -2.81
CA GLU A 461 -11.06 34.68 -2.01
C GLU A 461 -9.85 35.00 -2.92
N PRO A 462 -9.32 36.23 -2.89
CA PRO A 462 -8.20 36.66 -3.72
C PRO A 462 -6.85 36.20 -3.17
N LEU A 463 -5.94 35.88 -4.08
CA LEU A 463 -4.64 35.27 -3.81
C LEU A 463 -3.55 36.03 -4.60
N GLU A 464 -2.28 35.63 -4.43
CA GLU A 464 -1.17 36.27 -5.15
C GLU A 464 -1.29 36.13 -6.67
N ASN A 465 -0.72 37.11 -7.41
CA ASN A 465 -0.53 37.06 -8.87
C ASN A 465 -1.80 36.78 -9.71
N GLY A 466 -2.98 37.22 -9.23
CA GLY A 466 -4.26 37.11 -9.95
C GLY A 466 -4.93 35.73 -9.85
N TRP A 467 -4.47 34.89 -8.93
CA TRP A 467 -5.14 33.64 -8.59
C TRP A 467 -6.31 33.87 -7.62
N TYR A 468 -7.32 33.01 -7.70
CA TYR A 468 -8.51 33.03 -6.86
C TYR A 468 -8.86 31.63 -6.33
N LYS A 469 -9.38 31.60 -5.11
CA LYS A 469 -9.77 30.40 -4.40
C LYS A 469 -11.27 30.18 -4.51
N CYS A 470 -11.73 29.33 -5.42
CA CYS A 470 -13.16 29.02 -5.55
C CYS A 470 -13.55 27.85 -4.64
N SER A 471 -14.62 27.99 -3.87
CA SER A 471 -15.07 26.97 -2.90
C SER A 471 -16.58 26.82 -2.83
N ILE A 472 -17.05 25.58 -2.65
CA ILE A 472 -18.44 25.23 -2.33
C ILE A 472 -18.45 24.33 -1.09
N THR A 473 -19.33 24.61 -0.14
CA THR A 473 -19.68 23.71 0.97
C THR A 473 -21.09 23.18 0.75
N ALA A 474 -21.33 21.91 1.07
CA ALA A 474 -22.67 21.31 1.12
C ALA A 474 -22.71 20.12 2.10
N GLN A 475 -23.87 19.89 2.72
CA GLN A 475 -24.20 18.61 3.32
C GLN A 475 -24.72 17.68 2.23
N VAL A 476 -24.04 16.54 2.05
CA VAL A 476 -24.27 15.59 0.96
C VAL A 476 -25.13 14.44 1.47
N ASN A 477 -26.30 14.22 0.86
CA ASN A 477 -27.18 13.08 1.19
C ASN A 477 -26.95 11.89 0.24
N SER A 478 -25.70 11.52 -0.01
CA SER A 478 -25.35 10.46 -0.97
C SER A 478 -24.01 9.78 -0.64
N ASP A 479 -23.87 8.52 -1.06
CA ASP A 479 -22.67 7.70 -0.85
C ASP A 479 -21.56 7.95 -1.89
N PHE A 480 -21.84 8.78 -2.90
CA PHE A 480 -20.81 9.37 -3.75
C PHE A 480 -21.20 10.78 -4.21
N VAL A 481 -20.21 11.55 -4.67
CA VAL A 481 -20.40 12.74 -5.49
C VAL A 481 -19.59 12.68 -6.79
N LYS A 482 -19.92 13.51 -7.77
CA LYS A 482 -19.02 13.97 -8.84
C LYS A 482 -18.79 15.47 -8.65
N ILE A 483 -17.57 15.91 -8.97
CA ILE A 483 -17.23 17.33 -9.13
C ILE A 483 -17.36 17.66 -10.61
N LEU A 484 -18.17 18.65 -10.97
CA LEU A 484 -18.22 19.20 -12.33
C LEU A 484 -17.73 20.66 -12.28
N PHE A 485 -16.90 21.07 -13.23
CA PHE A 485 -16.31 22.41 -13.26
C PHE A 485 -16.03 22.89 -14.69
N GLY A 486 -16.12 24.21 -14.95
CA GLY A 486 -15.84 24.72 -16.29
C GLY A 486 -16.19 26.20 -16.54
N PRO A 487 -15.86 26.71 -17.74
CA PRO A 487 -16.11 28.09 -18.16
C PRO A 487 -17.56 28.35 -18.57
N THR A 488 -18.11 29.48 -18.12
CA THR A 488 -19.50 29.89 -18.33
C THR A 488 -19.65 31.39 -18.65
N SER A 489 -20.82 31.78 -19.14
CA SER A 489 -21.14 33.15 -19.59
C SER A 489 -22.28 33.75 -18.76
N ALA A 490 -22.36 35.09 -18.66
CA ALA A 490 -23.44 35.77 -17.95
C ALA A 490 -24.86 35.47 -18.52
N GLU A 491 -24.94 34.91 -19.72
CA GLU A 491 -26.15 34.36 -20.36
C GLU A 491 -26.66 33.04 -19.72
N LYS A 492 -26.15 32.63 -18.56
CA LYS A 492 -26.49 31.36 -17.90
C LYS A 492 -26.97 31.58 -16.48
N ASP A 493 -27.94 30.75 -16.10
CA ASP A 493 -28.38 30.62 -14.72
C ASP A 493 -27.40 29.75 -13.93
N ILE A 494 -27.50 29.80 -12.60
CA ILE A 494 -26.60 29.06 -11.70
C ILE A 494 -26.75 27.54 -11.85
N VAL A 495 -27.88 26.99 -12.30
CA VAL A 495 -28.12 25.52 -12.34
C VAL A 495 -27.86 24.90 -13.72
N GLY A 496 -27.75 25.71 -14.77
CA GLY A 496 -27.40 25.32 -16.13
C GLY A 496 -26.09 25.92 -16.65
N TRP A 497 -25.17 26.34 -15.77
CA TRP A 497 -23.93 27.05 -16.13
C TRP A 497 -23.08 26.33 -17.17
N GLU A 498 -23.15 25.00 -17.28
CA GLU A 498 -22.41 24.23 -18.27
C GLU A 498 -22.92 24.46 -19.71
N GLY A 499 -24.17 24.91 -19.87
CA GLY A 499 -24.91 24.98 -21.14
C GLY A 499 -24.34 25.92 -22.21
N LYS A 500 -25.00 25.95 -23.38
CA LYS A 500 -24.54 26.63 -24.62
C LYS A 500 -24.15 28.11 -24.41
N THR A 501 -22.94 28.53 -24.79
CA THR A 501 -22.46 29.92 -24.65
C THR A 501 -22.28 30.60 -26.00
N SER A 502 -22.54 31.90 -26.11
CA SER A 502 -22.24 32.69 -27.32
C SER A 502 -20.76 32.69 -27.72
N GLU A 503 -19.85 32.70 -26.74
CA GLU A 503 -18.39 32.74 -26.97
C GLU A 503 -17.64 31.49 -26.48
N LYS A 504 -16.45 31.26 -27.04
CA LYS A 504 -15.45 30.32 -26.52
C LYS A 504 -14.52 31.03 -25.52
N GLN A 505 -14.43 30.48 -24.32
CA GLN A 505 -13.72 31.03 -23.18
C GLN A 505 -12.54 30.16 -22.76
N LYS A 506 -11.60 30.74 -22.00
CA LYS A 506 -10.41 30.08 -21.45
C LYS A 506 -10.05 30.65 -20.08
N PHE A 507 -9.68 29.78 -19.14
CA PHE A 507 -9.00 30.19 -17.91
C PHE A 507 -7.80 29.30 -17.61
N ILE A 508 -6.92 29.78 -16.71
CA ILE A 508 -5.79 29.00 -16.22
C ILE A 508 -6.27 28.31 -14.94
N LEU A 509 -6.42 26.99 -15.00
CA LEU A 509 -6.81 26.16 -13.86
C LEU A 509 -5.59 25.73 -13.08
N PHE A 510 -5.73 25.73 -11.75
CA PHE A 510 -4.77 25.16 -10.83
C PHE A 510 -5.43 24.08 -9.95
N LEU A 511 -5.06 22.83 -10.18
CA LEU A 511 -5.54 21.68 -9.44
C LEU A 511 -4.73 21.48 -8.15
N GLN A 512 -4.98 22.31 -7.14
CA GLN A 512 -4.37 22.14 -5.82
C GLN A 512 -5.11 21.05 -5.04
N VAL A 513 -4.31 20.16 -4.45
CA VAL A 513 -4.67 19.36 -3.28
C VAL A 513 -3.84 19.91 -2.11
N SER A 514 -4.49 20.54 -1.13
CA SER A 514 -3.80 21.12 0.04
C SER A 514 -4.46 20.77 1.37
N HIS A 515 -3.63 20.67 2.39
CA HIS A 515 -4.00 20.23 3.72
C HIS A 515 -4.13 21.43 4.68
N LEU A 516 -5.22 21.48 5.43
CA LEU A 516 -5.34 22.34 6.60
C LEU A 516 -5.07 21.55 7.88
N LYS A 517 -4.16 22.06 8.72
CA LYS A 517 -4.09 21.67 10.14
C LYS A 517 -5.26 22.32 10.88
N LYS A 518 -5.85 21.61 11.84
CA LYS A 518 -6.96 22.12 12.66
C LYS A 518 -6.47 22.38 14.09
N SER A 519 -6.69 23.60 14.58
CA SER A 519 -6.54 23.94 15.99
C SER A 519 -7.82 23.61 16.76
N PHE A 520 -7.69 23.29 18.05
CA PHE A 520 -8.82 23.13 18.96
C PHE A 520 -9.09 24.44 19.71
N ASN A 521 -10.06 25.22 19.23
CA ASN A 521 -11.17 25.78 20.03
C ASN A 521 -12.07 26.71 19.19
N LYS A 522 -13.15 27.22 19.80
CA LYS A 522 -14.14 28.12 19.19
C LYS A 522 -13.49 29.30 18.44
N LEU A 523 -13.61 29.34 17.11
CA LEU A 523 -14.21 30.47 16.37
C LEU A 523 -14.43 30.09 14.90
N ASN A 524 -14.86 31.05 14.07
CA ASN A 524 -15.09 30.91 12.64
C ASN A 524 -13.80 30.55 11.87
N PHE A 525 -13.91 29.72 10.83
CA PHE A 525 -12.80 29.42 9.93
C PHE A 525 -13.19 29.64 8.45
N GLU A 526 -12.62 30.69 7.86
CA GLU A 526 -12.28 30.67 6.42
C GLU A 526 -11.44 29.43 6.10
N ILE A 527 -11.43 29.04 4.83
CA ILE A 527 -10.48 28.06 4.31
C ILE A 527 -9.86 28.71 3.09
N ARG A 528 -8.55 28.99 3.13
CA ARG A 528 -7.75 29.51 2.01
C ARG A 528 -7.17 28.36 1.15
N MET A 529 -6.70 28.60 -0.06
CA MET A 529 -5.95 27.65 -0.92
C MET A 529 -5.18 28.43 -1.97
N ILE A 530 -3.99 27.98 -2.34
CA ILE A 530 -3.30 28.37 -3.59
C ILE A 530 -2.28 27.27 -3.97
N ILE A 531 -2.46 26.53 -5.09
CA ILE A 531 -1.28 26.07 -5.91
C ILE A 531 -0.36 25.03 -5.25
#